data_AF-A0A6P4A0R1-F1
#
_entry.id   AF-A0A6P4A0R1-F1
#
_cell.length_a   1.000
_cell.length_b   1.000
_cell.length_c   1.000
_cell.angle_alpha   90.00
_cell.angle_beta   90.00
_cell.angle_gamma   90.00
#
_symmetry.space_group_name_H-M   'P 1'
#
loop_
_entity.id
_entity.type
_entity.pdbx_description
1 polymer ?
#
loop_
_entity_poly.entity_id
_entity_poly.type
_entity_poly.pdbx_seq_one_letter_code
_entity_poly.pdbx_strand_id
1 'polypeptide(L)'
;MGSLRNYNFAESQTRDLLDAATILNFVQDKEAFHVLVCDRFAHLDTNHDGLLSYAEMLKELQCLRVFETHFGIDVKPEPSELARVYESLFDQFDHDSNGTVDLEEFEAETERMLVAVAIGLGFLPIQMVLEEDSFLKKAVDREFMTKVAA
;
A
#
# COMPACT_ATOMS: atom_id res chain seq x y z
N MET A 1 36.56 -10.29 12.70
CA MET A 1 35.44 -11.22 12.41
C MET A 1 34.21 -10.70 13.13
N GLY A 2 33.57 -9.66 12.57
CA GLY A 2 32.31 -9.12 13.08
C GLY A 2 31.21 -9.60 12.16
N SER A 3 30.32 -10.42 12.71
CA SER A 3 29.16 -11.00 12.02
C SER A 3 28.31 -9.91 11.37
N LEU A 4 28.27 -9.91 10.03
CA LEU A 4 27.20 -9.25 9.29
C LEU A 4 25.94 -10.06 9.61
N ARG A 5 25.08 -9.49 10.47
CA ARG A 5 23.70 -9.96 10.58
C ARG A 5 23.09 -9.80 9.20
N ASN A 6 22.81 -10.94 8.57
CA ASN A 6 21.87 -10.99 7.47
C ASN A 6 20.60 -10.29 7.96
N TYR A 7 20.29 -9.13 7.37
CA TYR A 7 18.97 -8.54 7.50
C TYR A 7 18.00 -9.53 6.84
N ASN A 8 17.28 -10.27 7.68
CA ASN A 8 16.20 -11.14 7.26
C ASN A 8 15.07 -10.25 6.73
N PHE A 9 15.06 -9.98 5.43
CA PHE A 9 13.94 -9.32 4.73
C PHE A 9 12.66 -10.19 4.70
N ALA A 10 12.67 -11.37 5.34
CA ALA A 10 11.61 -12.37 5.28
C ALA A 10 10.73 -12.44 6.55
N GLU A 11 10.97 -11.61 7.58
CA GLU A 11 10.21 -11.66 8.84
C GLU A 11 9.07 -10.63 8.97
N SER A 12 8.93 -9.66 8.05
CA SER A 12 7.88 -8.61 8.16
C SER A 12 6.63 -8.89 7.30
N GLN A 13 6.38 -10.14 6.92
CA GLN A 13 5.24 -10.51 6.07
C GLN A 13 4.43 -11.66 6.67
N THR A 14 3.12 -11.49 6.74
CA THR A 14 2.16 -12.47 7.27
C THR A 14 1.21 -12.96 6.19
N ARG A 15 0.76 -14.21 6.31
CA ARG A 15 -0.29 -14.76 5.43
C ARG A 15 -1.65 -14.58 6.07
N ASP A 16 -2.47 -13.75 5.45
CA ASP A 16 -3.75 -13.34 5.98
C ASP A 16 -4.87 -13.60 4.96
N LEU A 17 -6.08 -13.83 5.48
CA LEU A 17 -7.28 -13.98 4.67
C LEU A 17 -7.91 -12.59 4.53
N LEU A 18 -8.16 -12.17 3.29
CA LEU A 18 -8.68 -10.85 2.97
C LEU A 18 -9.96 -10.99 2.16
N ASP A 19 -11.03 -10.32 2.58
CA ASP A 19 -12.24 -10.16 1.79
C ASP A 19 -12.59 -8.68 1.59
N ALA A 20 -13.56 -8.44 0.69
CA ALA A 20 -14.01 -7.09 0.38
C ALA A 20 -14.57 -6.36 1.60
N ALA A 21 -15.23 -7.06 2.52
CA ALA A 21 -15.82 -6.45 3.71
C ALA A 21 -14.74 -5.99 4.70
N THR A 22 -13.67 -6.77 4.88
CA THR A 22 -12.50 -6.39 5.69
C THR A 22 -11.95 -5.03 5.26
N ILE A 23 -11.72 -4.86 3.96
CA ILE A 23 -11.15 -3.63 3.39
C ILE A 23 -12.15 -2.47 3.52
N LEU A 24 -13.42 -2.68 3.15
CA LEU A 24 -14.44 -1.64 3.22
C LEU A 24 -14.70 -1.17 4.65
N ASN A 25 -14.73 -2.08 5.62
CA ASN A 25 -14.88 -1.74 7.03
C ASN A 25 -13.68 -0.92 7.54
N PHE A 26 -12.46 -1.26 7.08
CA PHE A 26 -11.27 -0.50 7.43
C PHE A 26 -11.33 0.94 6.90
N VAL A 27 -11.68 1.12 5.63
CA VAL A 27 -11.81 2.44 4.98
C VAL A 27 -12.95 3.27 5.58
N GLN A 28 -14.09 2.65 5.91
CA GLN A 28 -15.20 3.32 6.61
C GLN A 28 -14.80 3.78 8.02
N ASP A 29 -13.85 3.05 8.62
CA ASP A 29 -13.05 3.37 9.79
C ASP A 29 -12.24 4.66 9.69
N LYS A 30 -12.86 5.82 9.41
CA LYS A 30 -12.16 7.06 9.05
C LYS A 30 -11.08 7.48 10.04
N GLU A 31 -11.27 7.26 11.33
CA GLU A 31 -10.29 7.66 12.34
C GLU A 31 -9.02 6.80 12.23
N ALA A 32 -9.13 5.47 12.24
CA ALA A 32 -7.92 4.65 12.13
C ALA A 32 -7.36 4.59 10.71
N PHE A 33 -8.21 4.80 9.69
CA PHE A 33 -7.74 4.99 8.33
C PHE A 33 -6.85 6.24 8.24
N HIS A 34 -7.36 7.39 8.69
CA HIS A 34 -6.61 8.64 8.71
C HIS A 34 -5.31 8.53 9.53
N VAL A 35 -5.33 7.92 10.73
CA VAL A 35 -4.11 7.71 11.53
C VAL A 35 -3.07 6.90 10.74
N LEU A 36 -3.48 5.81 10.08
CA LEU A 36 -2.55 5.00 9.31
C LEU A 36 -2.02 5.73 8.07
N VAL A 37 -2.87 6.50 7.41
CA VAL A 37 -2.49 7.34 6.27
C VAL A 37 -1.46 8.37 6.70
N CYS A 38 -1.69 9.08 7.82
CA CYS A 38 -0.72 10.04 8.37
C CYS A 38 0.61 9.36 8.73
N ASP A 39 0.57 8.21 9.41
CA ASP A 39 1.79 7.48 9.79
C ASP A 39 2.58 7.04 8.55
N ARG A 40 1.89 6.55 7.51
CA ARG A 40 2.52 6.16 6.25
C ARG A 40 3.07 7.36 5.50
N PHE A 41 2.29 8.44 5.39
CA PHE A 41 2.72 9.69 4.76
C PHE A 41 3.98 10.24 5.41
N ALA A 42 4.00 10.33 6.75
CA ALA A 42 5.16 10.81 7.50
C ALA A 42 6.39 9.90 7.36
N HIS A 43 6.20 8.60 7.10
CA HIS A 43 7.30 7.69 6.80
C HIS A 43 7.92 7.93 5.42
N LEU A 44 7.10 8.40 4.47
CA LEU A 44 7.52 8.66 3.09
C LEU A 44 8.09 10.05 2.90
N ASP A 45 7.55 11.04 3.62
CA ASP A 45 8.03 12.41 3.63
C ASP A 45 9.37 12.49 4.37
N THR A 46 10.44 12.10 3.67
CA THR A 46 11.78 12.01 4.26
C THR A 46 12.42 13.37 4.49
N ASN A 47 12.00 14.37 3.73
CA ASN A 47 12.50 15.73 3.83
C ASN A 47 11.67 16.59 4.83
N HIS A 48 10.51 16.10 5.25
CA HIS A 48 9.57 16.72 6.18
C HIS A 48 9.03 18.08 5.71
N ASP A 49 8.81 18.23 4.40
CA ASP A 49 8.22 19.43 3.80
C ASP A 49 6.68 19.39 3.73
N GLY A 50 6.08 18.25 4.10
CA GLY A 50 4.64 18.04 4.07
C GLY A 50 4.09 17.66 2.70
N LEU A 51 4.96 17.34 1.74
CA LEU A 51 4.63 16.94 0.37
C LEU A 51 5.44 15.69 -0.02
N LEU A 52 4.84 14.78 -0.76
CA LEU A 52 5.54 13.61 -1.29
C LEU A 52 5.98 13.88 -2.72
N SER A 53 7.29 13.86 -2.94
CA SER A 53 7.85 13.84 -4.29
C SER A 53 7.75 12.44 -4.91
N TYR A 54 7.85 12.37 -6.23
CA TYR A 54 7.95 11.09 -6.95
C TYR A 54 9.06 10.18 -6.39
N ALA A 55 10.20 10.76 -6.00
CA ALA A 55 11.32 10.00 -5.45
C ALA A 55 11.01 9.37 -4.08
N GLU A 56 10.24 10.08 -3.25
CA GLU A 56 9.79 9.61 -1.94
C GLU A 56 8.73 8.50 -2.08
N MET A 57 7.80 8.66 -3.03
CA MET A 57 6.78 7.64 -3.31
C MET A 57 7.30 6.43 -4.08
N LEU A 58 8.43 6.52 -4.79
CA LEU A 58 8.90 5.48 -5.70
C LEU A 58 9.03 4.11 -5.03
N LYS A 59 9.50 4.05 -3.77
CA LYS A 59 9.61 2.78 -3.04
C LYS A 59 8.24 2.18 -2.74
N GLU A 60 7.24 3.00 -2.41
CA GLU A 60 5.88 2.54 -2.18
C GLU A 60 5.22 2.04 -3.45
N LEU A 61 5.37 2.78 -4.54
CA LEU A 61 4.83 2.39 -5.84
C LEU A 61 5.42 1.04 -6.30
N GLN A 62 6.69 0.79 -5.99
CA GLN A 62 7.33 -0.52 -6.21
C GLN A 62 6.77 -1.61 -5.27
N CYS A 63 6.45 -1.27 -4.02
CA CYS A 63 5.86 -2.18 -3.04
C CYS A 63 4.37 -2.49 -3.28
N LEU A 64 3.64 -1.66 -4.02
CA LEU A 64 2.23 -1.90 -4.38
C LEU A 64 2.02 -3.14 -5.27
N ARG A 65 3.07 -3.91 -5.59
CA ARG A 65 3.01 -5.20 -6.29
C ARG A 65 2.23 -5.16 -7.60
N VAL A 66 2.07 -3.97 -8.21
CA VAL A 66 1.42 -3.77 -9.51
C VAL A 66 2.06 -4.66 -10.59
N PHE A 67 3.33 -5.02 -10.40
CA PHE A 67 4.09 -5.96 -11.23
C PHE A 67 4.50 -7.25 -10.51
N GLU A 68 3.67 -7.83 -9.64
CA GLU A 68 3.75 -9.28 -9.44
C GLU A 68 3.24 -10.02 -10.69
N THR A 69 3.89 -9.76 -11.82
CA THR A 69 3.93 -10.65 -12.98
C THR A 69 4.81 -11.84 -12.62
N HIS A 70 4.34 -12.62 -11.65
CA HIS A 70 4.33 -14.07 -11.79
C HIS A 70 2.95 -14.53 -12.29
N PHE A 71 2.29 -13.70 -13.12
CA PHE A 71 1.25 -14.08 -14.07
C PHE A 71 1.76 -15.02 -15.18
N GLY A 72 2.70 -15.92 -14.88
CA GLY A 72 3.17 -16.96 -15.81
C GLY A 72 3.90 -16.49 -17.07
N ILE A 73 4.28 -15.22 -17.17
CA ILE A 73 5.05 -14.69 -18.31
C ILE A 73 6.39 -14.17 -17.80
N ASP A 74 7.44 -14.89 -18.18
CA ASP A 74 8.84 -14.74 -17.74
C ASP A 74 9.54 -13.58 -18.49
N VAL A 75 8.93 -12.39 -18.50
CA VAL A 75 9.49 -11.20 -19.13
C VAL A 75 9.67 -10.15 -18.05
N LYS A 76 10.93 -9.91 -17.66
CA LYS A 76 11.29 -8.75 -16.85
C LYS A 76 11.03 -7.50 -17.71
N PRO A 77 10.09 -6.63 -17.34
CA PRO A 77 9.86 -5.40 -18.08
C PRO A 77 11.14 -4.54 -18.06
N GLU A 78 11.43 -3.88 -19.17
CA GLU A 78 12.59 -3.01 -19.28
C GLU A 78 12.48 -1.87 -18.24
N PRO A 79 13.58 -1.43 -17.61
CA PRO A 79 13.54 -0.41 -16.56
C PRO A 79 12.85 0.90 -16.97
N SER A 80 12.92 1.25 -18.25
CA SER A 80 12.26 2.43 -18.83
C SER A 80 10.75 2.29 -18.97
N GLU A 81 10.22 1.08 -19.14
CA GLU A 81 8.78 0.81 -19.19
C GLU A 81 8.19 0.81 -17.79
N LEU A 82 8.92 0.27 -16.81
CA LEU A 82 8.55 0.33 -15.39
C LEU A 82 8.46 1.77 -14.89
N ALA A 83 9.43 2.61 -15.25
CA ALA A 83 9.43 4.03 -14.86
C ALA A 83 8.16 4.74 -15.33
N ARG A 84 7.71 4.52 -16.58
CA ARG A 84 6.49 5.13 -17.11
C ARG A 84 5.22 4.68 -16.39
N VAL A 85 5.19 3.45 -15.90
CA VAL A 85 4.03 2.93 -15.19
C VAL A 85 3.99 3.52 -13.78
N TYR A 86 5.13 3.63 -13.11
CA TYR A 86 5.21 4.30 -11.82
C TYR A 86 4.93 5.81 -11.93
N GLU A 87 5.38 6.47 -12.99
CA GLU A 87 4.99 7.85 -13.32
C GLU A 87 3.46 7.96 -13.46
N SER A 88 2.84 7.11 -14.29
CA SER A 88 1.38 7.12 -14.46
C SER A 88 0.59 6.71 -13.20
N LEU A 89 1.20 5.97 -12.27
CA LEU A 89 0.61 5.72 -10.96
C LEU A 89 0.73 6.94 -10.06
N PHE A 90 1.89 7.60 -10.05
CA PHE A 90 2.09 8.84 -9.31
C PHE A 90 1.13 9.93 -9.78
N ASP A 91 0.91 10.06 -11.09
CA ASP A 91 -0.05 11.01 -11.67
C ASP A 91 -1.51 10.76 -11.22
N GLN A 92 -1.83 9.57 -10.69
CA GLN A 92 -3.15 9.31 -10.09
C GLN A 92 -3.25 9.82 -8.65
N PHE A 93 -2.13 9.96 -7.95
CA PHE A 93 -2.08 10.57 -6.63
C PHE A 93 -2.01 12.10 -6.72
N ASP A 94 -1.25 12.65 -7.67
CA ASP A 94 -1.10 14.10 -7.90
C ASP A 94 -2.33 14.66 -8.65
N HIS A 95 -3.41 14.96 -7.91
CA HIS A 95 -4.71 15.32 -8.48
C HIS A 95 -4.70 16.71 -9.12
N ASP A 96 -3.92 17.63 -8.57
CA ASP A 96 -3.77 18.98 -9.13
C ASP A 96 -2.63 19.11 -10.17
N SER A 97 -1.85 18.03 -10.36
CA SER A 97 -0.71 17.95 -11.28
C SER A 97 0.38 18.99 -10.97
N ASN A 98 0.60 19.31 -9.70
CA ASN A 98 1.63 20.24 -9.25
C ASN A 98 3.04 19.61 -9.15
N GLY A 99 3.14 18.28 -9.34
CA GLY A 99 4.37 17.49 -9.28
C GLY A 99 4.72 16.96 -7.89
N THR A 100 3.82 17.12 -6.92
CA THR A 100 3.92 16.63 -5.54
C THR A 100 2.57 16.12 -5.08
N VAL A 101 2.56 15.27 -4.05
CA VAL A 101 1.33 14.73 -3.48
C VAL A 101 1.21 15.20 -2.04
N ASP A 102 0.16 15.94 -1.72
CA ASP A 102 -0.12 16.34 -0.33
C ASP A 102 -0.86 15.23 0.45
N LEU A 103 -1.05 15.45 1.75
CA LEU A 103 -1.70 14.46 2.61
C LEU A 103 -3.16 14.19 2.21
N GLU A 104 -3.90 15.20 1.76
CA GLU A 104 -5.31 15.06 1.38
C GLU A 104 -5.42 14.24 0.08
N GLU A 105 -4.56 14.51 -0.89
CA GLU A 105 -4.43 13.76 -2.13
C GLU A 105 -4.03 12.30 -1.86
N PHE A 106 -3.02 12.11 -1.01
CA PHE A 106 -2.56 10.77 -0.63
C PHE A 106 -3.66 9.96 0.07
N GLU A 107 -4.41 10.58 0.99
CA GLU A 107 -5.53 9.95 1.69
C GLU A 107 -6.64 9.56 0.70
N ALA A 108 -7.06 10.49 -0.14
CA ALA A 108 -8.17 10.31 -1.08
C ALA A 108 -7.87 9.21 -2.11
N GLU A 109 -6.67 9.20 -2.68
CA GLU A 109 -6.31 8.19 -3.67
C GLU A 109 -6.09 6.82 -3.01
N THR A 110 -5.50 6.77 -1.81
CA THR A 110 -5.37 5.52 -1.04
C THR A 110 -6.74 4.91 -0.72
N GLU A 111 -7.72 5.73 -0.29
CA GLU A 111 -9.10 5.29 -0.08
C GLU A 111 -9.69 4.72 -1.38
N ARG A 112 -9.58 5.47 -2.47
CA ARG A 112 -10.12 5.08 -3.79
C ARG A 112 -9.54 3.75 -4.26
N MET A 113 -8.23 3.56 -4.15
CA MET A 113 -7.55 2.33 -4.52
C MET A 113 -8.00 1.14 -3.66
N LEU A 114 -8.08 1.30 -2.34
CA LEU A 114 -8.53 0.23 -1.44
C LEU A 114 -9.98 -0.18 -1.71
N VAL A 115 -10.87 0.77 -1.96
CA VAL A 115 -12.26 0.50 -2.35
C VAL A 115 -12.31 -0.24 -3.70
N ALA A 116 -11.51 0.16 -4.67
CA ALA A 116 -11.43 -0.51 -5.96
C ALA A 116 -10.92 -1.96 -5.82
N VAL A 117 -9.92 -2.20 -4.96
CA VAL A 117 -9.45 -3.54 -4.62
C VAL A 117 -10.58 -4.35 -4.00
N ALA A 118 -11.31 -3.81 -3.01
CA ALA A 118 -12.43 -4.50 -2.39
C ALA A 118 -13.51 -4.90 -3.40
N ILE A 119 -13.87 -4.01 -4.33
CA ILE A 119 -14.81 -4.31 -5.41
C ILE A 119 -14.27 -5.41 -6.33
N GLY A 120 -12.97 -5.37 -6.64
CA GLY A 120 -12.28 -6.35 -7.49
C GLY A 120 -12.17 -7.75 -6.88
N LEU A 121 -12.08 -7.86 -5.55
CA LEU A 121 -12.03 -9.16 -4.83
C LEU A 121 -13.36 -9.95 -4.93
N GLY A 122 -14.49 -9.25 -5.10
CA GLY A 122 -15.79 -9.88 -5.15
C GLY A 122 -16.21 -10.51 -3.83
N PHE A 123 -16.85 -11.69 -3.87
CA PHE A 123 -17.46 -12.32 -2.68
C PHE A 123 -16.55 -13.33 -1.97
N LEU A 124 -15.50 -13.83 -2.62
CA LEU A 124 -14.67 -14.89 -2.05
C LEU A 124 -13.44 -14.30 -1.34
N PRO A 125 -13.18 -14.71 -0.09
CA PRO A 125 -11.97 -14.31 0.59
C PRO A 125 -10.75 -14.92 -0.11
N ILE A 126 -9.67 -14.13 -0.25
CA ILE A 126 -8.42 -14.57 -0.83
C ILE A 126 -7.31 -14.59 0.22
N GLN A 127 -6.39 -15.55 0.09
CA GLN A 127 -5.20 -15.60 0.95
C GLN A 127 -4.08 -14.76 0.33
N MET A 128 -3.58 -13.78 1.06
CA MET A 128 -2.52 -12.87 0.62
C MET A 128 -1.33 -12.87 1.58
N VAL A 129 -0.15 -12.55 1.05
CA VAL A 129 1.04 -12.25 1.86
C VAL A 129 1.10 -10.74 2.00
N LEU A 130 0.96 -10.24 3.22
CA LEU A 130 0.86 -8.82 3.53
C LEU A 130 2.04 -8.38 4.41
N GLU A 131 2.55 -7.18 4.19
CA GLU A 131 3.57 -6.60 5.06
C GLU A 131 2.94 -6.08 6.36
N GLU A 132 3.66 -6.18 7.48
CA GLU A 132 3.16 -5.81 8.82
C GLU A 132 2.61 -4.38 8.92
N ASP A 133 3.18 -3.46 8.13
CA ASP A 133 2.81 -2.04 8.10
C ASP A 133 2.02 -1.65 6.85
N SER A 134 1.51 -2.62 6.10
CA SER A 134 0.64 -2.35 4.93
C SER A 134 -0.80 -2.03 5.33
N PHE A 135 -1.49 -1.22 4.53
CA PHE A 135 -2.91 -0.88 4.72
C PHE A 135 -3.80 -2.13 4.84
N LEU A 136 -3.57 -3.13 3.99
CA LEU A 136 -4.35 -4.37 3.99
C LEU A 136 -4.11 -5.21 5.24
N LYS A 137 -2.88 -5.22 5.78
CA LYS A 137 -2.59 -5.94 7.02
C LYS A 137 -3.35 -5.32 8.20
N LYS A 138 -3.34 -4.00 8.30
CA LYS A 138 -4.08 -3.29 9.36
C LYS A 138 -5.59 -3.49 9.22
N ALA A 139 -6.12 -3.56 7.99
CA ALA A 139 -7.52 -3.90 7.76
C ALA A 139 -7.88 -5.28 8.34
N VAL A 140 -7.05 -6.29 8.11
CA VAL A 140 -7.22 -7.64 8.68
C VAL A 140 -7.11 -7.63 10.20
N ASP A 141 -6.06 -7.02 10.75
CA ASP A 141 -5.86 -6.96 12.21
C ASP A 141 -7.04 -6.30 12.92
N ARG A 142 -7.59 -5.24 12.33
CA ARG A 142 -8.77 -4.55 12.85
C ARG A 142 -10.02 -5.41 12.86
N GLU A 143 -10.25 -6.18 11.81
CA GLU A 143 -11.36 -7.12 11.76
C GLU A 143 -11.22 -8.22 12.82
N PHE A 144 -10.00 -8.75 13.02
CA PHE A 144 -9.72 -9.70 14.10
C PHE A 144 -10.00 -9.09 15.48
N MET A 145 -9.56 -7.85 15.73
CA MET A 145 -9.84 -7.17 17.00
C MET A 145 -11.34 -6.96 17.23
N THR A 146 -12.09 -6.62 16.18
CA THR A 146 -13.55 -6.43 16.25
C THR A 146 -14.27 -7.75 16.53
N LYS A 147 -13.84 -8.86 15.92
CA LYS A 147 -14.40 -10.20 16.14
C LYS A 147 -14.07 -10.79 17.52
N VAL A 148 -12.92 -10.43 18.10
CA VAL A 148 -12.51 -10.88 19.44
C VAL A 148 -13.20 -10.09 20.55
N ALA A 149 -13.60 -8.84 20.27
CA ALA A 149 -14.32 -7.99 21.23
C ALA A 149 -15.85 -8.23 21.27
N ALA A 150 -16.39 -9.06 20.37
CA ALA A 150 -17.81 -9.41 20.25
C ALA A 150 -18.12 -10.77 20.89
#